data_AF-A0A699QUB5-F1
#
_entry.id   AF-A0A699QUB5-F1
#
_cell.length_a   1.000
_cell.length_b   1.000
_cell.length_c   1.000
_cell.angle_alpha   90.00
_cell.angle_beta   90.00
_cell.angle_gamma   90.00
#
_symmetry.space_group_name_H-M   'P 1'
#
loop_
_entity.id
_entity.type
_entity.pdbx_description
1 polymer ?
#
loop_
_entity_poly.entity_id
_entity_poly.type
_entity_poly.pdbx_seq_one_letter_code
_entity_poly.pdbx_strand_id
1 'polypeptide(L)'
;ESASFIQAFSKIGLVPDSGGTYFLPRLVGMQRASALMMLGDKVSAADAVQMGMIYKSFPDEAFDQEVAALARKLAAMPTKGLAYTKHLLNSTFGNDVAQQLRAEGDYQLRAGHTADYREGVAAFMEKRQPTFTGHGAMGAGIAQVVATAGHPVRLLDQNAAALEKATSSIAASLRRLAEKGKLTTEAAEAALARLHPTETMADFADCGLVIEAIVEDLGVKQQVFRGVEAIVSAECWLASNTSSLSITAIAAA
;
A
#
# COMPACT_ATOMS: atom_id res chain seq x y z
N GLU A 1 -18.74 0.24 -20.17
CA GLU A 1 -19.22 1.30 -21.09
C GLU A 1 -20.70 1.59 -20.91
N SER A 2 -21.49 0.65 -20.39
CA SER A 2 -22.91 0.85 -20.09
C SER A 2 -23.22 1.75 -18.88
N ALA A 3 -22.20 2.10 -18.09
CA ALA A 3 -22.36 2.96 -16.92
C ALA A 3 -22.90 4.34 -17.27
N SER A 4 -23.76 4.88 -16.40
CA SER A 4 -24.26 6.25 -16.49
C SER A 4 -24.18 6.94 -15.13
N PHE A 5 -23.92 8.25 -15.17
CA PHE A 5 -23.76 9.10 -13.99
C PHE A 5 -24.85 10.19 -14.01
N ILE A 6 -25.30 10.65 -12.85
CA ILE A 6 -26.35 11.66 -12.75
C ILE A 6 -26.26 12.45 -11.44
N GLN A 7 -26.52 13.76 -11.50
CA GLN A 7 -26.77 14.62 -10.34
C GLN A 7 -28.27 14.89 -10.23
N ALA A 8 -29.03 13.96 -9.65
CA ALA A 8 -30.49 13.99 -9.69
C ALA A 8 -31.16 14.93 -8.66
N PHE A 9 -30.38 15.63 -7.82
CA PHE A 9 -30.90 16.41 -6.69
C PHE A 9 -31.92 17.48 -7.09
N SER A 10 -31.69 18.20 -8.19
CA SER A 10 -32.62 19.24 -8.67
C SER A 10 -34.00 18.67 -9.04
N LYS A 11 -34.07 17.40 -9.46
CA LYS A 11 -35.32 16.72 -9.84
C LYS A 11 -36.23 16.42 -8.65
N ILE A 12 -35.69 16.46 -7.43
CA ILE A 12 -36.41 16.21 -6.18
C ILE A 12 -36.36 17.42 -5.25
N GLY A 13 -36.00 18.61 -5.76
CA GLY A 13 -35.96 19.84 -4.98
C GLY A 13 -34.82 19.91 -3.96
N LEU A 14 -33.74 19.14 -4.15
CA LEU A 14 -32.55 19.14 -3.31
C LEU A 14 -31.36 19.81 -4.01
N VAL A 15 -30.33 20.13 -3.22
CA VAL A 15 -29.02 20.57 -3.71
C VAL A 15 -28.03 19.40 -3.76
N PRO A 16 -27.02 19.42 -4.64
CA PRO A 16 -25.97 18.41 -4.63
C PRO A 16 -25.22 18.37 -3.30
N ASP A 17 -25.10 17.17 -2.73
CA ASP A 17 -24.44 16.90 -1.44
C ASP A 17 -23.17 16.01 -1.63
N SER A 18 -22.53 15.58 -0.54
CA SER A 18 -21.35 14.70 -0.52
C SER A 18 -20.15 15.25 -1.30
N GLY A 19 -20.01 16.58 -1.33
CA GLY A 19 -18.93 17.25 -2.02
C GLY A 19 -19.15 17.42 -3.54
N GLY A 20 -20.33 17.11 -4.08
CA GLY A 20 -20.63 17.30 -5.50
C GLY A 20 -20.33 18.71 -6.00
N THR A 21 -20.76 19.73 -5.25
CA THR A 21 -20.49 21.16 -5.52
C THR A 21 -19.03 21.57 -5.37
N TYR A 22 -18.20 20.74 -4.72
CA TYR A 22 -16.77 20.97 -4.57
C TYR A 22 -15.97 20.29 -5.67
N PHE A 23 -16.18 18.99 -5.88
CA PHE A 23 -15.36 18.17 -6.78
C PHE A 23 -15.74 18.31 -8.25
N LEU A 24 -17.03 18.28 -8.60
CA LEU A 24 -17.44 18.26 -10.00
C LEU A 24 -17.01 19.52 -10.77
N PRO A 25 -17.17 20.75 -10.25
CA PRO A 25 -16.66 21.95 -10.93
C PRO A 25 -15.14 21.94 -11.13
N ARG A 26 -14.39 21.28 -10.23
CA ARG A 26 -12.92 21.15 -10.33
C ARG A 26 -12.50 20.09 -11.35
N LEU A 27 -13.35 19.11 -11.64
CA LEU A 27 -13.09 18.08 -12.65
C LEU A 27 -13.45 18.55 -14.06
N VAL A 28 -14.65 19.13 -14.23
CA VAL A 28 -15.22 19.39 -15.57
C VAL A 28 -15.41 20.87 -15.89
N GLY A 29 -15.03 21.77 -14.99
CA GLY A 29 -15.24 23.21 -15.10
C GLY A 29 -16.63 23.67 -14.65
N MET A 30 -16.75 24.96 -14.31
CA MET A 30 -17.95 25.52 -13.70
C MET A 30 -19.18 25.43 -14.61
N GLN A 31 -19.01 25.64 -15.92
CA GLN A 31 -20.09 25.65 -16.90
C GLN A 31 -20.77 24.28 -17.00
N ARG A 32 -19.97 23.22 -17.20
CA ARG A 32 -20.49 21.85 -17.31
C ARG A 32 -21.09 21.38 -15.98
N ALA A 33 -20.39 21.63 -14.87
CA ALA A 33 -20.88 21.22 -13.56
C ALA A 33 -22.22 21.88 -13.22
N SER A 34 -22.39 23.17 -13.52
CA SER A 34 -23.65 23.89 -13.29
C SER A 34 -24.79 23.27 -14.10
N ALA A 35 -24.59 23.00 -15.38
CA ALA A 35 -25.60 22.37 -16.23
C ALA A 35 -26.00 20.99 -15.71
N LEU A 36 -25.02 20.13 -15.38
CA LEU A 36 -25.28 18.79 -14.85
C LEU A 36 -26.07 18.81 -13.53
N MET A 37 -25.75 19.74 -12.62
CA MET A 37 -26.41 19.85 -11.32
C MET A 37 -27.80 20.48 -11.41
N MET A 38 -28.02 21.45 -12.29
CA MET A 38 -29.29 22.16 -12.40
C MET A 38 -30.29 21.38 -13.25
N LEU A 39 -29.87 20.82 -14.38
CA LEU A 39 -30.75 20.08 -15.29
C LEU A 39 -30.95 18.62 -14.85
N GLY A 40 -29.97 18.06 -14.13
CA GLY A 40 -30.02 16.67 -13.67
C GLY A 40 -29.95 15.66 -14.81
N ASP A 41 -29.29 16.01 -15.92
CA ASP A 41 -29.13 15.13 -17.08
C ASP A 41 -28.19 13.96 -16.78
N LYS A 42 -28.42 12.83 -17.46
CA LYS A 42 -27.54 11.67 -17.39
C LYS A 42 -26.29 11.91 -18.23
N VAL A 43 -25.15 11.44 -17.74
CA VAL A 43 -23.86 11.45 -18.44
C VAL A 43 -23.48 10.01 -18.76
N SER A 44 -23.21 9.72 -20.03
CA SER A 44 -22.71 8.41 -20.45
C SER A 44 -21.26 8.20 -20.02
N ALA A 45 -20.78 6.95 -19.97
CA ALA A 45 -19.37 6.68 -19.70
C ALA A 45 -18.43 7.34 -20.71
N ALA A 46 -18.82 7.40 -21.99
CA ALA A 46 -18.05 8.04 -23.05
C ALA A 46 -17.93 9.56 -22.84
N ASP A 47 -19.05 10.22 -22.55
CA ASP A 47 -19.05 11.66 -22.27
C ASP A 47 -18.26 11.97 -20.99
N ALA A 48 -18.38 11.12 -19.97
CA ALA A 48 -17.65 11.24 -18.71
C ALA A 48 -16.12 11.23 -18.93
N VAL A 49 -15.61 10.37 -19.83
CA VAL A 49 -14.21 10.37 -20.23
C VAL A 49 -13.86 11.65 -20.99
N GLN A 50 -14.67 12.02 -21.99
CA GLN A 50 -14.39 13.18 -22.84
C GLN A 50 -14.33 14.50 -22.05
N MET A 51 -15.15 14.64 -21.01
CA MET A 51 -15.18 15.83 -20.17
C MET A 51 -14.17 15.83 -19.01
N GLY A 52 -13.44 14.73 -18.81
CA GLY A 52 -12.45 14.59 -17.72
C GLY A 52 -13.06 14.24 -16.36
N MET A 53 -14.31 13.75 -16.32
CA MET A 53 -14.96 13.32 -15.07
C MET A 53 -14.41 11.98 -14.58
N ILE A 54 -14.04 11.08 -15.51
CA ILE A 54 -13.38 9.81 -15.23
C ILE A 54 -12.16 9.64 -16.14
N TYR A 55 -11.19 8.84 -15.70
CA TYR A 55 -9.95 8.60 -16.45
C TYR A 55 -10.16 7.74 -17.70
N LYS A 56 -10.92 6.64 -17.59
CA LYS A 56 -11.09 5.66 -18.67
C LYS A 56 -12.37 4.84 -18.46
N SER A 57 -12.98 4.41 -19.57
CA SER A 57 -14.03 3.39 -19.60
C SER A 57 -13.55 2.13 -20.34
N PHE A 58 -14.15 0.99 -20.03
CA PHE A 58 -13.87 -0.30 -20.66
C PHE A 58 -15.18 -0.98 -21.10
N PRO A 59 -15.16 -1.83 -22.14
CA PRO A 59 -16.27 -2.72 -22.45
C PRO A 59 -16.66 -3.55 -21.22
N ASP A 60 -17.95 -3.79 -21.02
CA ASP A 60 -18.47 -4.40 -19.79
C ASP A 60 -17.88 -5.81 -19.56
N GLU A 61 -17.75 -6.59 -20.64
CA GLU A 61 -17.15 -7.92 -20.65
C GLU A 61 -15.66 -7.95 -20.30
N ALA A 62 -14.93 -6.84 -20.49
CA ALA A 62 -13.51 -6.74 -20.19
C ALA A 62 -13.22 -6.01 -18.85
N PHE A 63 -14.25 -5.46 -18.19
CA PHE A 63 -14.08 -4.52 -17.08
C PHE A 63 -13.26 -5.12 -15.93
N ASP A 64 -13.62 -6.30 -15.44
CA ASP A 64 -12.94 -6.92 -14.30
C ASP A 64 -11.47 -7.25 -14.62
N GLN A 65 -11.21 -7.75 -15.84
CA GLN A 65 -9.85 -8.07 -16.28
C GLN A 65 -8.98 -6.81 -16.35
N GLU A 66 -9.49 -5.74 -16.94
CA GLU A 66 -8.77 -4.47 -17.13
C GLU A 66 -8.52 -3.76 -15.80
N VAL A 67 -9.51 -3.76 -14.90
CA VAL A 67 -9.36 -3.21 -13.54
C VAL A 67 -8.33 -4.01 -12.75
N ALA A 68 -8.38 -5.34 -12.81
CA ALA A 68 -7.39 -6.20 -12.15
C ALA A 68 -5.98 -6.02 -12.74
N ALA A 69 -5.86 -5.83 -14.06
CA ALA A 69 -4.59 -5.52 -14.71
C ALA A 69 -4.03 -4.16 -14.25
N LEU A 70 -4.88 -3.13 -14.16
CA LEU A 70 -4.50 -1.80 -13.67
C LEU A 70 -4.06 -1.85 -12.20
N ALA A 71 -4.81 -2.55 -11.34
CA ALA A 71 -4.47 -2.73 -9.94
C ALA A 71 -3.13 -3.44 -9.76
N ARG A 72 -2.90 -4.55 -10.48
CA ARG A 72 -1.61 -5.27 -10.48
C ARG A 72 -0.46 -4.38 -10.96
N LYS A 73 -0.69 -3.58 -12.00
CA LYS A 73 0.32 -2.62 -12.50
C LYS A 73 0.68 -1.60 -11.43
N LEU A 74 -0.30 -0.97 -10.78
CA LEU A 74 -0.06 0.01 -9.72
C LEU A 74 0.61 -0.61 -8.50
N ALA A 75 0.28 -1.86 -8.16
CA ALA A 75 0.90 -2.58 -7.05
C ALA A 75 2.39 -2.88 -7.31
N ALA A 76 2.76 -3.17 -8.56
CA ALA A 76 4.16 -3.43 -8.96
C ALA A 76 5.01 -2.16 -9.16
N MET A 77 4.39 -0.98 -9.10
CA MET A 77 5.05 0.33 -9.21
C MET A 77 5.61 0.80 -7.85
N PRO A 78 6.40 1.89 -7.77
CA PRO A 78 6.95 2.35 -6.49
C PRO A 78 5.82 2.97 -5.64
N THR A 79 5.12 2.15 -4.86
CA THR A 79 3.84 2.49 -4.20
C THR A 79 3.96 3.68 -3.26
N LYS A 80 5.09 3.83 -2.55
CA LYS A 80 5.35 5.04 -1.73
C LYS A 80 5.48 6.30 -2.58
N GLY A 81 6.15 6.21 -3.73
CA GLY A 81 6.23 7.32 -4.68
C GLY A 81 4.85 7.72 -5.20
N LEU A 82 4.03 6.74 -5.59
CA LEU A 82 2.64 6.97 -6.03
C LEU A 82 1.78 7.60 -4.92
N ALA A 83 1.93 7.13 -3.67
CA ALA A 83 1.23 7.71 -2.53
C ALA A 83 1.61 9.17 -2.30
N TYR A 84 2.90 9.50 -2.36
CA TYR A 84 3.38 10.88 -2.24
C TYR A 84 2.86 11.78 -3.37
N THR A 85 2.85 11.30 -4.61
CA THR A 85 2.21 12.01 -5.73
C THR A 85 0.74 12.28 -5.43
N LYS A 86 -0.01 11.30 -4.91
CA LYS A 86 -1.42 11.50 -4.53
C LYS A 86 -1.59 12.55 -3.42
N HIS A 87 -0.71 12.56 -2.41
CA HIS A 87 -0.74 13.58 -1.37
C HIS A 87 -0.52 14.99 -1.95
N LEU A 88 0.46 15.16 -2.84
CA LEU A 88 0.75 16.43 -3.51
C LEU A 88 -0.40 16.90 -4.39
N LEU A 89 -1.04 15.99 -5.13
CA LEU A 89 -2.21 16.30 -5.95
C LEU A 89 -3.40 16.74 -5.08
N ASN A 90 -3.64 16.05 -3.96
CA ASN A 90 -4.74 16.38 -3.06
C ASN A 90 -4.55 17.74 -2.35
N SER A 91 -3.32 18.19 -2.15
CA SER A 91 -3.03 19.50 -1.54
C SER A 91 -3.09 20.67 -2.51
N THR A 92 -3.10 20.43 -3.84
CA THR A 92 -2.89 21.48 -4.85
C THR A 92 -3.86 22.66 -4.74
N PHE A 93 -5.14 22.39 -4.47
CA PHE A 93 -6.16 23.44 -4.41
C PHE A 93 -6.20 24.21 -3.08
N GLY A 94 -5.52 23.70 -2.05
CA GLY A 94 -5.38 24.38 -0.76
C GLY A 94 -4.08 25.17 -0.62
N ASN A 95 -3.11 24.91 -1.51
CA ASN A 95 -1.78 25.49 -1.46
C ASN A 95 -1.62 26.65 -2.46
N ASP A 96 -0.84 27.66 -2.09
CA ASP A 96 -0.18 28.53 -3.06
C ASP A 96 1.02 27.82 -3.73
N VAL A 97 1.57 28.42 -4.78
CA VAL A 97 2.70 27.85 -5.53
C VAL A 97 3.93 27.61 -4.63
N ALA A 98 4.22 28.52 -3.71
CA ALA A 98 5.38 28.39 -2.84
C ALA A 98 5.20 27.27 -1.81
N GLN A 99 4.00 27.10 -1.26
CA GLN A 99 3.62 26.00 -0.38
C GLN A 99 3.70 24.66 -1.12
N GLN A 100 3.20 24.61 -2.36
CA GLN A 100 3.24 23.40 -3.18
C GLN A 100 4.69 22.98 -3.48
N LEU A 101 5.54 23.90 -3.93
CA LEU A 101 6.95 23.62 -4.23
C LEU A 101 7.73 23.15 -2.98
N ARG A 102 7.43 23.69 -1.80
CA ARG A 102 8.00 23.20 -0.53
C ARG A 102 7.56 21.77 -0.24
N ALA A 103 6.25 21.48 -0.36
CA ALA A 103 5.72 20.14 -0.17
C ALA A 103 6.34 19.14 -1.16
N GLU A 104 6.51 19.54 -2.43
CA GLU A 104 7.19 18.74 -3.45
C GLU A 104 8.63 18.43 -3.03
N GLY A 105 9.39 19.43 -2.56
CA GLY A 105 10.74 19.22 -2.03
C GLY A 105 10.79 18.21 -0.89
N ASP A 106 9.89 18.32 0.08
CA ASP A 106 9.80 17.40 1.23
C ASP A 106 9.49 15.96 0.79
N TYR A 107 8.50 15.79 -0.10
CA TYR A 107 8.13 14.47 -0.60
C TYR A 107 9.19 13.90 -1.54
N GLN A 108 9.90 14.72 -2.31
CA GLN A 108 11.03 14.30 -3.14
C GLN A 108 12.19 13.78 -2.28
N LEU A 109 12.51 14.47 -1.18
CA LEU A 109 13.51 14.01 -0.22
C LEU A 109 13.09 12.67 0.39
N ARG A 110 11.84 12.55 0.85
CA ARG A 110 11.29 11.29 1.39
C ARG A 110 11.35 10.16 0.37
N ALA A 111 10.99 10.42 -0.89
CA ALA A 111 11.08 9.45 -1.97
C ALA A 111 12.53 8.99 -2.20
N GLY A 112 13.50 9.92 -2.19
CA GLY A 112 14.93 9.61 -2.31
C GLY A 112 15.49 8.70 -1.21
N HIS A 113 14.82 8.60 -0.06
CA HIS A 113 15.21 7.70 1.02
C HIS A 113 14.56 6.30 0.94
N THR A 114 13.72 6.03 -0.07
CA THR A 114 13.05 4.74 -0.21
C THR A 114 13.97 3.65 -0.78
N ALA A 115 13.63 2.38 -0.51
CA ALA A 115 14.26 1.25 -1.19
C ALA A 115 13.95 1.28 -2.70
N ASP A 116 12.72 1.65 -3.06
CA ASP A 116 12.28 1.76 -4.45
C ASP A 116 13.09 2.78 -5.24
N TYR A 117 13.48 3.93 -4.65
CA TYR A 117 14.38 4.87 -5.30
C TYR A 117 15.75 4.26 -5.60
N ARG A 118 16.36 3.60 -4.61
CA ARG A 118 17.67 2.95 -4.79
C ARG A 118 17.64 1.88 -5.87
N GLU A 119 16.59 1.06 -5.87
CA GLU A 119 16.34 0.06 -6.90
C GLU A 119 16.11 0.69 -8.27
N GLY A 120 15.29 1.75 -8.35
CA GLY A 120 15.04 2.47 -9.60
C GLY A 120 16.32 3.05 -10.21
N VAL A 121 17.19 3.65 -9.39
CA VAL A 121 18.49 4.15 -9.83
C VAL A 121 19.42 3.03 -10.27
N ALA A 122 19.53 1.94 -9.49
CA ALA A 122 20.37 0.80 -9.83
C ALA A 122 19.92 0.16 -11.16
N ALA A 123 18.62 -0.13 -11.29
CA ALA A 123 18.03 -0.72 -12.48
C ALA A 123 18.24 0.16 -13.72
N PHE A 124 18.10 1.48 -13.57
CA PHE A 124 18.37 2.43 -14.65
C PHE A 124 19.83 2.40 -15.11
N MET A 125 20.78 2.44 -14.17
CA MET A 125 22.21 2.37 -14.46
C MET A 125 22.60 1.03 -15.12
N GLU A 126 21.97 -0.06 -14.69
CA GLU A 126 22.17 -1.43 -15.18
C GLU A 126 21.35 -1.75 -16.45
N LYS A 127 20.52 -0.82 -16.94
CA LYS A 127 19.62 -0.98 -18.10
C LYS A 127 18.68 -2.20 -17.99
N ARG A 128 18.18 -2.48 -16.79
CA ARG A 128 17.20 -3.53 -16.52
C ARG A 128 15.87 -2.94 -16.02
N GLN A 129 14.83 -3.75 -16.00
CA GLN A 129 13.56 -3.37 -15.38
C GLN A 129 13.71 -3.35 -13.84
N PRO A 130 13.20 -2.31 -13.16
CA PRO A 130 13.22 -2.25 -11.69
C PRO A 130 12.18 -3.21 -11.09
N THR A 131 12.49 -3.78 -9.94
CA THR A 131 11.58 -4.58 -9.12
C THR A 131 11.31 -3.87 -7.81
N PHE A 132 10.24 -3.07 -7.78
CA PHE A 132 9.83 -2.33 -6.59
C PHE A 132 9.22 -3.26 -5.54
N THR A 133 9.45 -2.95 -4.27
CA THR A 133 8.97 -3.76 -3.13
C THR A 133 8.18 -2.94 -2.15
N GLY A 134 7.57 -1.84 -2.61
CA GLY A 134 6.86 -0.85 -1.78
C GLY A 134 5.73 -1.40 -0.89
N HIS A 135 5.46 -2.71 -0.92
CA HIS A 135 4.49 -3.45 -0.10
C HIS A 135 5.10 -4.51 0.84
N GLY A 136 6.42 -4.80 0.80
CA GLY A 136 7.03 -5.96 1.50
C GLY A 136 8.05 -5.66 2.62
N ALA A 137 8.25 -4.39 2.99
CA ALA A 137 9.32 -4.01 3.94
C ALA A 137 8.94 -4.13 5.43
N MET A 138 7.64 -4.25 5.76
CA MET A 138 7.18 -4.18 7.15
C MET A 138 7.55 -5.43 7.95
N GLY A 139 7.28 -6.62 7.41
CA GLY A 139 7.63 -7.90 8.06
C GLY A 139 9.14 -8.00 8.36
N ALA A 140 9.99 -7.61 7.41
CA ALA A 140 11.43 -7.60 7.59
C ALA A 140 11.89 -6.61 8.69
N GLY A 141 11.28 -5.42 8.74
CA GLY A 141 11.57 -4.43 9.78
C GLY A 141 11.17 -4.90 11.19
N ILE A 142 9.97 -5.48 11.31
CA ILE A 142 9.48 -6.06 12.57
C ILE A 142 10.43 -7.18 13.02
N ALA A 143 10.76 -8.11 12.13
CA ALA A 143 11.68 -9.21 12.41
C ALA A 143 13.06 -8.72 12.88
N GLN A 144 13.62 -7.69 12.22
CA GLN A 144 14.89 -7.09 12.64
C GLN A 144 14.82 -6.53 14.07
N VAL A 145 13.76 -5.80 14.41
CA VAL A 145 13.58 -5.19 15.74
C VAL A 145 13.48 -6.27 16.81
N VAL A 146 12.64 -7.28 16.59
CA VAL A 146 12.42 -8.38 17.55
C VAL A 146 13.70 -9.20 17.74
N ALA A 147 14.43 -9.51 16.66
CA ALA A 147 15.70 -10.23 16.73
C ALA A 147 16.79 -9.43 17.46
N THR A 148 16.85 -8.11 17.25
CA THR A 148 17.78 -7.21 17.95
C THR A 148 17.44 -7.11 19.44
N ALA A 149 16.16 -7.19 19.80
CA ALA A 149 15.70 -7.19 21.18
C ALA A 149 15.99 -8.50 21.95
N GLY A 150 16.49 -9.54 21.26
CA GLY A 150 16.95 -10.77 21.91
C GLY A 150 16.06 -12.00 21.68
N HIS A 151 14.98 -11.87 20.92
CA HIS A 151 14.01 -12.95 20.72
C HIS A 151 14.26 -13.74 19.43
N PRO A 152 14.10 -15.08 19.43
CA PRO A 152 14.03 -15.87 18.20
C PRO A 152 12.85 -15.43 17.34
N VAL A 153 13.05 -15.38 16.02
CA VAL A 153 12.02 -14.95 15.07
C VAL A 153 11.90 -15.98 13.96
N ARG A 154 10.69 -16.53 13.80
CA ARG A 154 10.33 -17.30 12.60
C ARG A 154 9.76 -16.37 11.55
N LEU A 155 10.37 -16.36 10.37
CA LEU A 155 9.94 -15.51 9.25
C LEU A 155 9.36 -16.41 8.16
N LEU A 156 8.10 -16.17 7.80
CA LEU A 156 7.39 -16.91 6.77
C LEU A 156 6.92 -15.95 5.67
N ASP A 157 7.15 -16.32 4.42
CA ASP A 157 6.53 -15.70 3.24
C ASP A 157 6.20 -16.83 2.26
N GLN A 158 5.05 -16.77 1.59
CA GLN A 158 4.66 -17.78 0.58
C GLN A 158 5.56 -17.71 -0.66
N ASN A 159 6.26 -16.60 -0.86
CA ASN A 159 7.23 -16.42 -1.93
C ASN A 159 8.66 -16.61 -1.39
N ALA A 160 9.29 -17.73 -1.75
CA ALA A 160 10.66 -18.07 -1.33
C ALA A 160 11.68 -16.97 -1.69
N ALA A 161 11.56 -16.34 -2.87
CA ALA A 161 12.45 -15.26 -3.27
C ALA A 161 12.24 -13.98 -2.42
N ALA A 162 11.00 -13.72 -1.98
CA ALA A 162 10.71 -12.63 -1.06
C ALA A 162 11.28 -12.90 0.34
N LEU A 163 11.18 -14.14 0.83
CA LEU A 163 11.75 -14.57 2.11
C LEU A 163 13.29 -14.46 2.12
N GLU A 164 13.95 -14.92 1.07
CA GLU A 164 15.41 -14.82 0.90
C GLU A 164 15.84 -13.34 0.85
N LYS A 165 15.12 -12.51 0.11
CA LYS A 165 15.37 -11.06 0.01
C LYS A 165 15.17 -10.36 1.35
N ALA A 166 14.12 -10.69 2.10
CA ALA A 166 13.86 -10.15 3.42
C ALA A 166 14.99 -10.49 4.39
N THR A 167 15.40 -11.76 4.43
CA THR A 167 16.50 -12.24 5.28
C THR A 167 17.82 -11.54 4.94
N SER A 168 18.15 -11.45 3.64
CA SER A 168 19.33 -10.75 3.14
C SER A 168 19.32 -9.26 3.48
N SER A 169 18.15 -8.62 3.37
CA SER A 169 17.97 -7.20 3.73
C SER A 169 18.17 -6.95 5.21
N ILE A 170 17.66 -7.83 6.09
CA ILE A 170 17.88 -7.72 7.54
C ILE A 170 19.36 -7.88 7.87
N ALA A 171 20.03 -8.87 7.26
CA ALA A 171 21.47 -9.09 7.43
C ALA A 171 22.30 -7.86 7.05
N ALA A 172 22.04 -7.29 5.87
CA ALA A 172 22.72 -6.07 5.42
C ALA A 172 22.43 -4.88 6.35
N SER A 173 21.20 -4.75 6.85
CA SER A 173 20.79 -3.70 7.78
C SER A 173 21.53 -3.79 9.12
N LEU A 174 21.61 -4.99 9.70
CA LEU A 174 22.31 -5.25 10.96
C LEU A 174 23.81 -4.98 10.86
N ARG A 175 24.47 -5.45 9.78
CA ARG A 175 25.89 -5.15 9.51
C ARG A 175 26.13 -3.65 9.39
N ARG A 176 25.26 -2.93 8.67
CA ARG A 176 25.35 -1.48 8.53
C ARG A 176 25.15 -0.73 9.86
N LEU A 177 24.33 -1.25 10.77
CA LEU A 177 24.19 -0.69 12.12
C LEU A 177 25.47 -0.90 12.93
N ALA A 178 26.13 -2.05 12.78
CA ALA A 178 27.43 -2.32 13.41
C ALA A 178 28.55 -1.41 12.88
N GLU A 179 28.66 -1.27 11.55
CA GLU A 179 29.61 -0.35 10.90
C GLU A 179 29.46 1.11 11.38
N LYS A 180 28.23 1.51 11.69
CA LYS A 180 27.90 2.86 12.20
C LYS A 180 28.04 3.00 13.72
N GLY A 181 28.50 1.95 14.42
CA GLY A 181 28.63 1.93 15.88
C GLY A 181 27.30 2.01 16.64
N LYS A 182 26.16 1.75 15.98
CA LYS A 182 24.83 1.73 16.61
C LYS A 182 24.51 0.38 17.26
N LEU A 183 25.26 -0.65 16.90
CA LEU A 183 25.20 -2.00 17.46
C LEU A 183 26.64 -2.52 17.52
N THR A 184 26.96 -3.44 18.43
CA THR A 184 28.25 -4.15 18.33
C THR A 184 28.18 -5.22 17.25
N THR A 185 29.32 -5.61 16.69
CA THR A 185 29.40 -6.69 15.71
C THR A 185 28.84 -7.99 16.29
N GLU A 186 29.15 -8.28 17.56
CA GLU A 186 28.68 -9.48 18.26
C GLU A 186 27.15 -9.46 18.42
N ALA A 187 26.57 -8.29 18.74
CA ALA A 187 25.13 -8.16 18.85
C ALA A 187 24.43 -8.24 17.48
N ALA A 188 25.07 -7.77 16.40
CA ALA A 188 24.56 -7.93 15.03
C ALA A 188 24.51 -9.40 14.62
N GLU A 189 25.59 -10.14 14.83
CA GLU A 189 25.67 -11.58 14.54
C GLU A 189 24.71 -12.38 15.43
N ALA A 190 24.58 -12.02 16.72
CA ALA A 190 23.61 -12.65 17.61
C ALA A 190 22.15 -12.40 17.16
N ALA A 191 21.83 -11.21 16.67
CA ALA A 191 20.51 -10.92 16.12
C ALA A 191 20.26 -11.70 14.81
N LEU A 192 21.28 -11.84 13.96
CA LEU A 192 21.21 -12.67 12.75
C LEU A 192 20.93 -14.13 13.06
N ALA A 193 21.62 -14.69 14.05
CA ALA A 193 21.46 -16.09 14.47
C ALA A 193 20.07 -16.41 15.03
N ARG A 194 19.28 -15.39 15.42
CA ARG A 194 17.89 -15.53 15.89
C ARG A 194 16.86 -15.52 14.76
N LEU A 195 17.26 -15.24 13.52
CA LEU A 195 16.36 -15.24 12.38
C LEU A 195 16.28 -16.66 11.80
N HIS A 196 15.07 -17.22 11.80
CA HIS A 196 14.78 -18.55 11.30
C HIS A 196 13.74 -18.45 10.17
N PRO A 197 14.17 -18.27 8.91
CA PRO A 197 13.26 -18.36 7.78
C PRO A 197 12.61 -19.75 7.73
N THR A 198 11.31 -19.80 7.45
CA THR A 198 10.56 -21.05 7.31
C THR A 198 9.61 -20.97 6.11
N GLU A 199 9.28 -22.12 5.55
CA GLU A 199 8.32 -22.30 4.45
C GLU A 199 6.95 -22.80 4.93
N THR A 200 6.79 -23.09 6.23
CA THR A 200 5.56 -23.69 6.78
C THR A 200 5.07 -22.97 8.03
N MET A 201 3.74 -22.82 8.13
CA MET A 201 3.08 -22.31 9.34
C MET A 201 3.19 -23.29 10.51
N ALA A 202 3.42 -24.59 10.25
CA ALA A 202 3.53 -25.60 11.30
C ALA A 202 4.64 -25.29 12.31
N ASP A 203 5.69 -24.60 11.87
CA ASP A 203 6.81 -24.18 12.72
C ASP A 203 6.39 -23.11 13.75
N PHE A 204 5.17 -22.57 13.69
CA PHE A 204 4.71 -21.54 14.61
C PHE A 204 4.14 -22.12 15.92
N ALA A 205 4.04 -23.44 16.07
CA ALA A 205 3.35 -24.10 17.18
C ALA A 205 3.82 -23.67 18.59
N ASP A 206 5.10 -23.35 18.76
CA ASP A 206 5.73 -22.88 20.00
C ASP A 206 5.95 -21.35 20.04
N CYS A 207 5.40 -20.59 19.09
CA CYS A 207 5.44 -19.13 19.14
C CYS A 207 4.50 -18.60 20.24
N GLY A 208 4.99 -17.63 21.02
CA GLY A 208 4.16 -16.89 22.00
C GLY A 208 3.52 -15.61 21.44
N LEU A 209 3.97 -15.14 20.28
CA LEU A 209 3.45 -13.98 19.57
C LEU A 209 3.61 -14.18 18.06
N VAL A 210 2.51 -13.99 17.31
CA VAL A 210 2.51 -13.93 15.85
C VAL A 210 2.07 -12.55 15.40
N ILE A 211 2.88 -11.93 14.53
CA ILE A 211 2.59 -10.62 13.94
C ILE A 211 2.36 -10.81 12.45
N GLU A 212 1.13 -10.60 12.01
CA GLU A 212 0.73 -10.63 10.62
C GLU A 212 1.08 -9.31 9.93
N ALA A 213 1.86 -9.37 8.85
CA ALA A 213 2.30 -8.21 8.06
C ALA A 213 2.27 -8.49 6.55
N ILE A 214 1.13 -8.97 6.07
CA ILE A 214 0.84 -9.34 4.68
C ILE A 214 0.05 -8.24 3.96
N VAL A 215 -0.35 -8.53 2.72
CA VAL A 215 -1.24 -7.67 1.91
C VAL A 215 -2.48 -7.20 2.70
N GLU A 216 -2.90 -5.97 2.43
CA GLU A 216 -4.01 -5.31 3.12
C GLU A 216 -5.37 -5.76 2.54
N ASP A 217 -5.67 -7.05 2.67
CA ASP A 217 -6.93 -7.68 2.25
C ASP A 217 -7.56 -8.43 3.43
N LEU A 218 -8.85 -8.18 3.70
CA LEU A 218 -9.54 -8.76 4.85
C LEU A 218 -9.66 -10.29 4.75
N GLY A 219 -10.03 -10.82 3.57
CA GLY A 219 -10.23 -12.25 3.38
C GLY A 219 -8.92 -13.03 3.51
N VAL A 220 -7.85 -12.49 2.94
CA VAL A 220 -6.50 -13.09 3.05
C VAL A 220 -6.02 -13.08 4.50
N LYS A 221 -6.21 -11.96 5.23
CA LYS A 221 -5.82 -11.88 6.65
C LYS A 221 -6.62 -12.85 7.51
N GLN A 222 -7.94 -12.92 7.35
CA GLN A 222 -8.78 -13.88 8.07
C GLN A 222 -8.33 -15.32 7.81
N GLN A 223 -8.04 -15.67 6.55
CA GLN A 223 -7.52 -17.00 6.21
C GLN A 223 -6.19 -17.31 6.91
N VAL A 224 -5.27 -16.34 6.95
CA VAL A 224 -4.00 -16.48 7.67
C VAL A 224 -4.22 -16.67 9.17
N PHE A 225 -5.07 -15.87 9.80
CA PHE A 225 -5.35 -15.98 11.23
C PHE A 225 -5.99 -17.33 11.60
N ARG A 226 -6.96 -17.83 10.83
CA ARG A 226 -7.50 -19.19 11.02
C ARG A 226 -6.42 -20.27 10.96
N GLY A 227 -5.53 -20.15 9.97
CA GLY A 227 -4.43 -21.09 9.79
C GLY A 227 -3.46 -21.09 10.97
N VAL A 228 -3.14 -19.90 11.49
CA VAL A 228 -2.25 -19.75 12.65
C VAL A 228 -2.94 -20.23 13.93
N GLU A 229 -4.20 -19.85 14.18
CA GLU A 229 -4.97 -20.26 15.36
C GLU A 229 -5.09 -21.78 15.51
N ALA A 230 -5.16 -22.51 14.39
CA ALA A 230 -5.19 -23.97 14.40
C ALA A 230 -3.87 -24.62 14.85
N ILE A 231 -2.77 -23.87 14.90
CA ILE A 231 -1.41 -24.37 15.11
C ILE A 231 -0.83 -23.90 16.45
N VAL A 232 -1.05 -22.62 16.79
CA VAL A 232 -0.44 -22.01 17.98
C VAL A 232 -1.18 -22.39 19.27
N SER A 233 -0.50 -22.24 20.41
CA SER A 233 -1.13 -22.42 21.71
C SER A 233 -2.21 -21.35 22.00
N ALA A 234 -3.15 -21.65 22.89
CA ALA A 234 -4.18 -20.72 23.33
C ALA A 234 -3.64 -19.48 24.07
N GLU A 235 -2.37 -19.51 24.50
CA GLU A 235 -1.69 -18.37 25.14
C GLU A 235 -0.92 -17.49 24.14
N CYS A 236 -0.85 -17.91 22.86
CA CYS A 236 -0.16 -17.15 21.83
C CYS A 236 -0.93 -15.86 21.51
N TRP A 237 -0.20 -14.74 21.49
CA TRP A 237 -0.76 -13.45 21.09
C TRP A 237 -0.81 -13.35 19.57
N LEU A 238 -1.94 -12.92 19.04
CA LEU A 238 -2.15 -12.71 17.61
C LEU A 238 -2.32 -11.22 17.35
N ALA A 239 -1.42 -10.65 16.55
CA ALA A 239 -1.40 -9.23 16.22
C ALA A 239 -1.40 -9.02 14.70
N SER A 240 -2.10 -7.99 14.23
CA SER A 240 -2.05 -7.56 12.82
C SER A 240 -1.38 -6.19 12.73
N ASN A 241 -0.45 -6.05 11.78
CA ASN A 241 0.14 -4.78 11.37
C ASN A 241 -0.74 -4.04 10.35
N THR A 242 -2.06 -4.26 10.36
CA THR A 242 -2.98 -3.53 9.49
C THR A 242 -3.00 -2.04 9.82
N SER A 243 -3.20 -1.21 8.80
CA SER A 243 -3.28 0.25 8.90
C SER A 243 -4.69 0.79 8.74
N SER A 244 -5.58 0.00 8.14
CA SER A 244 -6.88 0.47 7.65
C SER A 244 -8.04 -0.49 7.89
N LEU A 245 -7.77 -1.77 8.12
CA LEU A 245 -8.81 -2.77 8.37
C LEU A 245 -9.17 -2.80 9.86
N SER A 246 -10.44 -3.05 10.15
CA SER A 246 -10.89 -3.21 11.53
C SER A 246 -10.29 -4.47 12.14
N ILE A 247 -9.63 -4.33 13.29
CA ILE A 247 -9.13 -5.47 14.08
C ILE A 247 -10.27 -6.41 14.45
N THR A 248 -11.45 -5.89 14.79
CA THR A 248 -12.63 -6.71 15.07
C THR A 248 -13.08 -7.50 13.85
N ALA A 249 -12.99 -6.92 12.65
CA ALA A 249 -13.33 -7.63 11.42
C ALA A 249 -12.30 -8.72 11.09
N ILE A 250 -11.01 -8.46 11.31
CA ILE A 250 -9.96 -9.46 11.15
C ILE A 250 -10.13 -10.61 12.15
N ALA A 251 -10.45 -10.29 13.41
CA ALA A 251 -10.66 -11.27 14.48
C ALA A 251 -11.97 -12.07 14.33
N ALA A 252 -12.91 -11.62 13.51
CA ALA A 252 -14.12 -12.37 13.17
C ALA A 252 -13.87 -13.50 12.15
N ALA A 253 -12.60 -13.91 12.00
CA ALA A 253 -12.17 -14.97 11.09
C ALA A 253 -12.86 -16.29 11.41
#